data_AF-A0A8T7EYF6-F1
#
_entry.id   AF-A0A8T7EYF6-F1
#
_cell.length_a   1.000
_cell.length_b   1.000
_cell.length_c   1.000
_cell.angle_alpha   90.00
_cell.angle_beta   90.00
_cell.angle_gamma   90.00
#
_symmetry.space_group_name_H-M   'P 1'
#
loop_
_entity.id
_entity.type
_entity.pdbx_description
1 polymer ?
#
loop_
_entity_poly.entity_id
_entity_poly.type
_entity_poly.pdbx_seq_one_letter_code
_entity_poly.pdbx_strand_id
1 'polypeptide(L)'
;MHTLDADTALWYIRSRVTSSDLDRGRRTQDVLRAIWRKVRSEDMLAALPALWDAMSRYLYTDLTLGDLLGYVPFALNIDADRVEQYRFRMGTHIKNALGPAPDYQSVIAPADLAAIHELVVDFVTPPTRNQITLANLRIEVINAGGVNGMATVAVDRLSQEGFAPFIGTEPTHYRDFTAIYDYTGQERNSPIPTFMRLFRVTPEGVIVQPDPNRTVDYKIYVGNTYSVWACTRNVIQPKWPPDPTPTP
;
A
#
# COMPACT_ATOMS: atom_id res chain seq x y z
N MET A 1 -14.25 -1.29 3.27
CA MET A 1 -13.21 -1.92 4.10
C MET A 1 -13.74 -3.25 4.58
N HIS A 2 -12.90 -4.29 4.61
CA HIS A 2 -13.26 -5.61 5.10
C HIS A 2 -12.28 -6.02 6.20
N THR A 3 -12.81 -6.54 7.30
CA THR A 3 -12.01 -7.22 8.32
C THR A 3 -11.89 -8.67 7.91
N LEU A 4 -10.67 -9.19 7.92
CA LEU A 4 -10.40 -10.59 7.64
C LEU A 4 -10.18 -11.32 8.96
N ASP A 5 -10.88 -12.43 9.18
CA ASP A 5 -10.53 -13.38 10.22
C ASP A 5 -9.26 -14.17 9.84
N ALA A 6 -8.82 -15.08 10.71
CA ALA A 6 -7.60 -15.85 10.50
C ALA A 6 -7.62 -16.68 9.20
N ASP A 7 -8.73 -17.36 8.94
CA ASP A 7 -8.87 -18.24 7.76
C ASP A 7 -8.92 -17.43 6.47
N THR A 8 -9.68 -16.33 6.46
CA THR A 8 -9.78 -15.43 5.30
C THR A 8 -8.45 -14.72 5.04
N ALA A 9 -7.73 -14.30 6.09
CA ALA A 9 -6.40 -13.72 5.97
C ALA A 9 -5.40 -14.73 5.38
N LEU A 10 -5.46 -15.99 5.83
CA LEU A 10 -4.65 -17.07 5.30
C LEU A 10 -4.93 -17.32 3.80
N TRP A 11 -6.21 -17.34 3.40
CA TRP A 11 -6.58 -17.47 1.99
C TRP A 11 -6.14 -16.28 1.16
N TYR A 12 -6.27 -15.06 1.71
CA TYR A 12 -5.85 -13.83 1.07
C TYR A 12 -4.35 -13.82 0.76
N ILE A 13 -3.48 -14.32 1.65
CA ILE A 13 -2.03 -14.37 1.40
C ILE A 13 -1.58 -15.62 0.63
N ARG A 14 -2.42 -16.66 0.48
CA ARG A 14 -2.05 -17.90 -0.24
C ARG A 14 -2.52 -17.93 -1.68
N SER A 15 -3.67 -17.35 -1.99
CA SER A 15 -4.28 -17.44 -3.31
C SER A 15 -3.34 -16.88 -4.39
N ARG A 16 -3.20 -17.57 -5.52
CA ARG A 16 -2.46 -17.13 -6.72
C ARG A 16 -3.33 -17.15 -7.98
N VAL A 17 -4.54 -17.70 -7.88
CA VAL A 17 -5.38 -18.12 -9.02
C VAL A 17 -5.76 -16.94 -9.93
N THR A 18 -6.02 -15.78 -9.35
CA THR A 18 -6.51 -14.60 -10.07
C THR A 18 -5.43 -13.55 -10.33
N SER A 19 -4.18 -13.81 -9.94
CA SER A 19 -3.07 -12.86 -10.07
C SER A 19 -1.71 -13.52 -10.34
N SER A 20 -0.72 -13.32 -9.48
CA SER A 20 0.65 -13.85 -9.63
C SER A 20 1.33 -14.02 -8.28
N ASP A 21 2.49 -14.68 -8.27
CA ASP A 21 3.32 -14.80 -7.05
C ASP A 21 3.79 -13.44 -6.52
N LEU A 22 4.08 -12.49 -7.43
CA LEU A 22 4.47 -11.13 -7.06
C LEU A 22 3.32 -10.33 -6.44
N ASP A 23 2.10 -10.50 -6.96
CA ASP A 23 0.92 -9.90 -6.34
C ASP A 23 0.59 -10.55 -4.99
N ARG A 24 0.85 -11.86 -4.83
CA ARG A 24 0.77 -12.52 -3.53
C ARG A 24 1.75 -11.90 -2.52
N GLY A 25 3.01 -11.67 -2.93
CA GLY A 25 4.00 -10.98 -2.09
C GLY A 25 3.54 -9.60 -1.62
N ARG A 26 2.89 -8.82 -2.50
CA ARG A 26 2.24 -7.55 -2.12
C ARG A 26 1.17 -7.76 -1.04
N ARG A 27 0.25 -8.72 -1.23
CA ARG A 27 -0.81 -9.01 -0.26
C ARG A 27 -0.25 -9.41 1.11
N THR A 28 0.86 -10.14 1.13
CA THR A 28 1.59 -10.43 2.37
C THR A 28 2.08 -9.15 3.05
N GLN A 29 2.67 -8.20 2.31
CA GLN A 29 3.07 -6.90 2.86
C GLN A 29 1.86 -6.10 3.40
N ASP A 30 0.71 -6.15 2.72
CA ASP A 30 -0.52 -5.49 3.16
C ASP A 30 -1.04 -6.09 4.48
N VAL A 31 -0.99 -7.42 4.63
CA VAL A 31 -1.37 -8.11 5.88
C VAL A 31 -0.41 -7.78 7.02
N LEU A 32 0.91 -7.73 6.78
CA LEU A 32 1.87 -7.31 7.80
C LEU A 32 1.59 -5.88 8.29
N ARG A 33 1.27 -4.96 7.38
CA ARG A 33 0.86 -3.58 7.74
C ARG A 33 -0.45 -3.58 8.54
N ALA A 34 -1.43 -4.39 8.15
CA ALA A 34 -2.70 -4.50 8.87
C ALA A 34 -2.51 -5.07 10.29
N ILE A 35 -1.66 -6.09 10.45
CA ILE A 35 -1.26 -6.63 11.76
C ILE A 35 -0.63 -5.52 12.60
N TRP A 36 0.30 -4.75 12.03
CA TRP A 36 0.94 -3.64 12.74
C TRP A 36 -0.06 -2.56 13.18
N ARG A 37 -0.97 -2.14 12.29
CA ARG A 37 -2.05 -1.21 12.63
C ARG A 37 -2.91 -1.76 13.77
N LYS A 38 -3.22 -3.06 13.77
CA LYS A 38 -3.99 -3.73 14.82
C LYS A 38 -3.26 -3.71 16.16
N VAL A 39 -1.98 -4.11 16.17
CA VAL A 39 -1.08 -4.09 17.34
C VAL A 39 -1.06 -2.70 17.99
N ARG A 40 -1.01 -1.64 17.18
CA ARG A 40 -1.03 -0.25 17.67
C ARG A 40 -2.41 0.17 18.17
N SER A 41 -3.48 -0.15 17.43
CA SER A 41 -4.84 0.29 17.77
C SER A 41 -5.42 -0.38 19.02
N GLU A 42 -4.95 -1.60 19.35
CA GLU A 42 -5.42 -2.37 20.50
C GLU A 42 -4.42 -2.36 21.67
N ASP A 43 -3.40 -1.51 21.61
CA ASP A 43 -2.33 -1.41 22.60
C ASP A 43 -1.70 -2.77 22.95
N MET A 44 -1.58 -3.65 21.95
CA MET A 44 -1.08 -5.02 22.13
C MET A 44 0.38 -5.05 22.59
N LEU A 45 1.11 -3.94 22.42
CA LEU A 45 2.48 -3.80 22.92
C LEU A 45 2.54 -3.87 24.45
N ALA A 46 1.49 -3.42 25.15
CA ALA A 46 1.40 -3.58 26.60
C ALA A 46 1.23 -5.04 27.03
N ALA A 47 0.66 -5.88 26.14
CA ALA A 47 0.45 -7.31 26.35
C ALA A 47 1.59 -8.19 25.78
N LEU A 48 2.72 -7.59 25.38
CA LEU A 48 3.82 -8.29 24.71
C LEU A 48 4.32 -9.55 25.43
N PRO A 49 4.51 -9.57 26.78
CA PRO A 49 4.90 -10.80 27.47
C PRO A 49 3.88 -11.94 27.31
N ALA A 50 2.58 -11.65 27.44
CA ALA A 50 1.53 -12.65 27.26
C ALA A 50 1.43 -13.14 25.81
N LEU A 51 1.63 -12.24 24.84
CA LEU A 51 1.69 -12.60 23.42
C LEU A 51 2.90 -13.49 23.11
N TRP A 52 4.05 -13.20 23.71
CA TRP A 52 5.24 -14.03 23.59
C TRP A 52 5.01 -15.44 24.12
N ASP A 53 4.42 -15.59 25.30
CA ASP A 53 4.10 -16.90 25.88
C ASP A 53 3.11 -17.70 25.00
N ALA A 54 2.15 -17.02 24.39
CA ALA A 54 1.17 -17.65 23.51
C ALA A 54 1.76 -18.06 22.14
N MET A 55 2.69 -17.26 21.59
CA MET A 55 3.15 -17.39 20.19
C MET A 55 4.52 -18.07 20.05
N SER A 56 5.40 -17.99 21.04
CA SER A 56 6.79 -18.45 20.94
C SER A 56 6.92 -19.92 20.56
N ARG A 57 6.01 -20.79 21.02
CA ARG A 57 5.96 -22.21 20.63
C ARG A 57 5.65 -22.47 19.14
N TYR A 58 5.14 -21.47 18.43
CA TYR A 58 4.78 -21.54 17.01
C TYR A 58 5.74 -20.75 16.12
N LEU A 59 6.69 -20.02 16.71
CA LEU A 59 7.64 -19.16 16.01
C LEU A 59 9.06 -19.69 16.21
N TYR A 60 9.80 -19.82 15.11
CA TYR A 60 11.22 -20.08 15.16
C TYR A 60 11.97 -18.76 14.95
N THR A 61 12.61 -18.25 16.00
CA THR A 61 13.36 -16.99 15.99
C THR A 61 14.50 -17.04 17.01
N ASP A 62 15.57 -16.29 16.73
CA ASP A 62 16.67 -16.01 17.63
C ASP A 62 16.41 -14.79 18.53
N LEU A 63 15.34 -14.03 18.28
CA LEU A 63 14.90 -12.95 19.15
C LEU A 63 14.40 -13.49 20.48
N THR A 64 14.85 -12.89 21.57
CA THR A 64 14.33 -13.16 22.91
C THR A 64 13.23 -12.18 23.27
N LEU A 65 12.44 -12.49 24.31
CA LEU A 65 11.50 -11.51 24.89
C LEU A 65 12.22 -10.21 25.31
N GLY A 66 13.47 -10.31 25.79
CA GLY A 66 14.29 -9.15 26.15
C GLY A 66 14.58 -8.26 24.95
N ASP A 67 14.93 -8.84 23.80
CA ASP A 67 15.16 -8.09 22.55
C ASP A 67 13.88 -7.38 22.10
N LEU A 68 12.75 -8.08 22.12
CA LEU A 68 11.45 -7.52 21.74
C LEU A 68 11.04 -6.35 22.64
N LEU A 69 11.24 -6.48 23.96
CA LEU A 69 11.00 -5.39 24.92
C LEU A 69 11.93 -4.20 24.65
N GLY A 70 13.18 -4.46 24.28
CA GLY A 70 14.15 -3.43 23.86
C GLY A 70 13.70 -2.65 22.62
N TYR A 71 12.94 -3.28 21.71
CA TYR A 71 12.40 -2.62 20.51
C TYR A 71 11.11 -1.84 20.75
N VAL A 72 10.43 -1.98 21.90
CA VAL A 72 9.15 -1.29 22.16
C VAL A 72 9.21 0.22 21.92
N PRO A 73 10.22 0.98 22.41
CA PRO A 73 10.29 2.42 22.16
C PRO A 73 10.36 2.75 20.66
N PHE A 74 11.10 1.97 19.88
CA PHE A 74 11.16 2.14 18.43
C PHE A 74 9.80 1.81 17.79
N ALA A 75 9.20 0.68 18.18
CA ALA A 75 7.87 0.26 17.77
C ALA A 75 6.80 1.33 18.04
N LEU A 76 6.82 2.03 19.17
CA LEU A 76 5.88 3.11 19.46
C LEU A 76 5.97 4.29 18.49
N ASN A 77 7.08 4.44 17.76
CA ASN A 77 7.34 5.53 16.82
C ASN A 77 7.17 5.13 15.34
N ILE A 78 6.88 3.85 15.03
CA ILE A 78 6.65 3.42 13.65
C ILE A 78 5.21 3.78 13.23
N ASP A 79 5.13 4.63 12.22
CA ASP A 79 3.90 4.87 11.47
C ASP A 79 3.81 3.91 10.28
N ALA A 80 2.77 3.07 10.28
CA ALA A 80 2.50 2.05 9.25
C ALA A 80 2.41 2.65 7.83
N ASP A 81 1.91 3.89 7.76
CA ASP A 81 1.65 4.60 6.51
C ASP A 81 2.92 5.23 5.93
N ARG A 82 3.99 5.28 6.74
CA ARG A 82 5.34 5.74 6.37
C ARG A 82 6.32 4.60 6.14
N VAL A 83 5.85 3.34 6.14
CA VAL A 83 6.66 2.17 5.79
C VAL A 83 6.63 1.97 4.27
N GLU A 84 7.78 2.24 3.64
CA GLU A 84 7.99 1.98 2.22
C GLU A 84 8.01 0.47 1.92
N GLN A 85 7.51 0.11 0.74
CA GLN A 85 7.42 -1.28 0.30
C GLN A 85 8.24 -1.50 -0.97
N TYR A 86 9.20 -2.39 -0.88
CA TYR A 86 10.04 -2.78 -2.00
C TYR A 86 9.62 -4.15 -2.52
N ARG A 87 9.65 -4.31 -3.85
CA ARG A 87 9.30 -5.55 -4.53
C ARG A 87 10.02 -5.67 -5.86
N PHE A 88 10.51 -6.86 -6.17
CA PHE A 88 11.03 -7.14 -7.49
C PHE A 88 9.95 -7.05 -8.56
N ARG A 89 10.33 -6.60 -9.76
CA ARG A 89 9.45 -6.39 -10.90
C ARG A 89 9.86 -7.36 -11.99
N MET A 90 8.88 -8.09 -12.53
CA MET A 90 9.08 -8.99 -13.65
C MET A 90 9.51 -8.20 -14.89
N GLY A 91 10.56 -8.66 -15.58
CA GLY A 91 11.14 -8.00 -16.75
C GLY A 91 12.13 -6.87 -16.42
N THR A 92 12.22 -6.42 -15.16
CA THR A 92 13.21 -5.42 -14.72
C THR A 92 14.23 -6.09 -13.79
N HIS A 93 13.78 -6.51 -12.61
CA HIS A 93 14.66 -7.11 -11.60
C HIS A 93 14.80 -8.62 -11.84
N ILE A 94 13.70 -9.29 -12.19
CA ILE A 94 13.60 -10.75 -12.24
C ILE A 94 12.90 -11.21 -13.52
N LYS A 95 13.16 -12.45 -13.92
CA LYS A 95 12.55 -13.11 -15.09
C LYS A 95 12.21 -14.56 -14.78
N ASN A 96 11.22 -15.10 -15.50
CA ASN A 96 10.98 -16.54 -15.53
C ASN A 96 12.15 -17.24 -16.23
N ALA A 97 12.61 -18.35 -15.68
CA ALA A 97 13.64 -19.20 -16.25
C ALA A 97 13.36 -20.68 -15.90
N LEU A 98 14.17 -21.56 -16.48
CA LEU A 98 14.18 -22.98 -16.13
C LEU A 98 15.42 -23.29 -15.30
N GLY A 99 15.25 -24.13 -14.28
CA GLY A 99 16.35 -24.73 -13.53
C GLY A 99 17.22 -25.63 -14.42
N PRO A 100 18.38 -26.05 -13.92
CA PRO A 100 19.28 -26.90 -14.68
C PRO A 100 18.61 -28.24 -15.04
N ALA A 101 19.09 -28.85 -16.13
CA ALA A 101 18.73 -30.21 -16.50
C ALA A 101 19.10 -31.21 -15.38
N PRO A 102 18.37 -32.33 -15.24
CA PRO A 102 17.28 -32.80 -16.11
C PRO A 102 15.88 -32.29 -15.71
N ASP A 103 15.74 -31.65 -14.55
CA ASP A 103 14.42 -31.41 -13.95
C ASP A 103 13.70 -30.17 -14.50
N TYR A 104 14.42 -29.23 -15.10
CA TYR A 104 13.90 -28.01 -15.76
C TYR A 104 12.78 -27.30 -14.97
N GLN A 105 12.96 -27.19 -13.65
CA GLN A 105 11.95 -26.59 -12.77
C GLN A 105 11.70 -25.13 -13.13
N SER A 106 10.46 -24.66 -13.03
CA SER A 106 10.18 -23.23 -13.21
C SER A 106 10.78 -22.44 -12.05
N VAL A 107 11.70 -21.53 -12.35
CA VAL A 107 12.38 -20.67 -11.37
C VAL A 107 12.23 -19.20 -11.73
N ILE A 108 12.37 -18.35 -10.73
CA ILE A 108 12.55 -16.91 -10.91
C ILE A 108 14.05 -16.64 -10.81
N ALA A 109 14.65 -16.19 -11.92
CA ALA A 109 16.06 -15.84 -11.98
C ALA A 109 16.23 -14.31 -12.01
N PRO A 110 17.40 -13.79 -11.57
CA PRO A 110 17.77 -12.40 -11.83
C PRO A 110 17.69 -12.08 -13.32
N ALA A 111 17.02 -10.97 -13.66
CA ALA A 111 16.99 -10.44 -15.01
C ALA A 111 18.16 -9.47 -15.22
N ASP A 112 18.34 -8.55 -14.28
CA ASP A 112 19.38 -7.52 -14.28
C ASP A 112 19.90 -7.33 -12.84
N LEU A 113 21.18 -7.63 -12.64
CA LEU A 113 21.82 -7.51 -11.33
C LEU A 113 22.06 -6.05 -10.93
N ALA A 114 22.24 -5.13 -11.89
CA ALA A 114 22.40 -3.70 -11.59
C ALA A 114 21.07 -3.12 -11.07
N ALA A 115 19.96 -3.42 -11.74
CA ALA A 115 18.64 -2.99 -11.28
C ALA A 115 18.26 -3.60 -9.91
N ILE A 116 18.63 -4.86 -9.65
CA ILE A 116 18.47 -5.45 -8.30
C ILE A 116 19.30 -4.70 -7.27
N HIS A 117 20.57 -4.42 -7.59
CA HIS A 117 21.47 -3.72 -6.69
C HIS A 117 20.95 -2.32 -6.36
N GLU A 118 20.47 -1.56 -7.35
CA GLU A 118 19.81 -0.26 -7.12
C GLU A 118 18.62 -0.38 -6.16
N LEU A 119 17.74 -1.35 -6.36
CA LEU A 119 16.60 -1.57 -5.46
C LEU A 119 17.05 -1.92 -4.03
N VAL A 120 18.12 -2.70 -3.88
CA VAL A 120 18.67 -3.06 -2.58
C VAL A 120 19.31 -1.85 -1.90
N VAL A 121 20.03 -1.01 -2.65
CA VAL A 121 20.58 0.27 -2.15
C VAL A 121 19.43 1.17 -1.68
N ASP A 122 18.38 1.33 -2.47
CA ASP A 122 17.21 2.13 -2.08
C ASP A 122 16.52 1.58 -0.83
N PHE A 123 16.54 0.26 -0.62
CA PHE A 123 15.95 -0.38 0.57
C PHE A 123 16.77 -0.17 1.85
N VAL A 124 18.10 -0.19 1.76
CA VAL A 124 18.98 -0.08 2.95
C VAL A 124 19.43 1.34 3.26
N THR A 125 19.22 2.29 2.32
CA THR A 125 19.59 3.69 2.50
C THR A 125 18.40 4.53 2.96
N PRO A 126 18.64 5.64 3.68
CA PRO A 126 17.58 6.57 4.06
C PRO A 126 16.87 7.15 2.82
N PRO A 127 15.58 7.52 2.94
CA PRO A 127 14.84 8.12 1.83
C PRO A 127 15.54 9.39 1.34
N THR A 128 15.58 9.54 0.03
CA THR A 128 16.13 10.70 -0.65
C THR A 128 15.40 11.99 -0.25
N ARG A 129 16.04 13.14 -0.45
CA ARG A 129 15.39 14.45 -0.22
C ARG A 129 14.09 14.61 -1.00
N ASN A 130 14.00 14.01 -2.19
CA ASN A 130 12.79 14.01 -3.00
C ASN A 130 11.68 13.17 -2.35
N GLN A 131 11.98 11.95 -1.88
CA GLN A 131 11.01 11.13 -1.14
C GLN A 131 10.52 11.84 0.12
N ILE A 132 11.41 12.48 0.88
CA ILE A 132 11.03 13.29 2.06
C ILE A 132 10.11 14.44 1.66
N THR A 133 10.41 15.11 0.54
CA THR A 133 9.58 16.21 0.03
C THR A 133 8.18 15.72 -0.35
N LEU A 134 8.08 14.59 -1.05
CA LEU A 134 6.80 13.97 -1.42
C LEU A 134 6.00 13.53 -0.18
N ALA A 135 6.67 12.95 0.81
CA ALA A 135 6.05 12.54 2.07
C ALA A 135 5.54 13.73 2.91
N ASN A 136 6.11 14.92 2.73
CA ASN A 136 5.69 16.14 3.43
C ASN A 136 4.57 16.91 2.71
N LEU A 137 4.15 16.48 1.52
CA LEU A 137 3.02 17.10 0.81
C LEU A 137 1.73 16.87 1.60
N ARG A 138 0.99 17.96 1.84
CA ARG A 138 -0.31 17.88 2.51
C ARG A 138 -1.39 17.54 1.49
N ILE A 139 -1.78 16.27 1.43
CA ILE A 139 -2.76 15.77 0.48
C ILE A 139 -4.03 15.39 1.23
N GLU A 140 -5.13 16.07 0.93
CA GLU A 140 -6.43 15.78 1.51
C GLU A 140 -7.28 14.96 0.53
N VAL A 141 -7.86 13.86 1.02
CA VAL A 141 -8.66 12.94 0.22
C VAL A 141 -10.09 12.93 0.74
N ILE A 142 -11.05 13.24 -0.13
CA ILE A 142 -12.46 13.40 0.23
C ILE A 142 -13.28 12.41 -0.58
N ASN A 143 -14.22 11.73 0.08
CA ASN A 143 -15.13 10.83 -0.60
C ASN A 143 -16.30 11.62 -1.19
N ALA A 144 -16.33 11.75 -2.51
CA ALA A 144 -17.41 12.41 -3.25
C ALA A 144 -18.27 11.41 -4.05
N GLY A 145 -17.96 10.12 -4.03
CA GLY A 145 -18.59 9.10 -4.89
C GLY A 145 -19.79 8.38 -4.28
N GLY A 146 -20.18 8.69 -3.05
CA GLY A 146 -21.29 8.05 -2.35
C GLY A 146 -21.03 6.61 -1.87
N VAL A 147 -19.88 6.02 -2.18
CA VAL A 147 -19.50 4.67 -1.73
C VAL A 147 -18.61 4.75 -0.50
N ASN A 148 -19.07 4.22 0.64
CA ASN A 148 -18.36 4.29 1.91
C ASN A 148 -16.97 3.63 1.86
N GLY A 149 -15.98 4.30 2.47
CA GLY A 149 -14.61 3.81 2.60
C GLY A 149 -13.71 4.03 1.38
N MET A 150 -14.19 4.64 0.29
CA MET A 150 -13.37 4.92 -0.88
C MET A 150 -12.25 5.92 -0.61
N ALA A 151 -12.46 6.91 0.26
CA ALA A 151 -11.38 7.79 0.71
C ALA A 151 -10.28 7.02 1.46
N THR A 152 -10.64 6.02 2.28
CA THR A 152 -9.65 5.17 2.96
C THR A 152 -8.85 4.33 1.98
N VAL A 153 -9.50 3.75 0.96
CA VAL A 153 -8.81 3.02 -0.10
C VAL A 153 -7.84 3.95 -0.83
N ALA A 154 -8.29 5.14 -1.20
CA ALA A 154 -7.48 6.15 -1.87
C ALA A 154 -6.28 6.63 -1.04
N VAL A 155 -6.47 6.87 0.26
CA VAL A 155 -5.42 7.20 1.22
C VAL A 155 -4.38 6.08 1.29
N ASP A 156 -4.80 4.83 1.51
CA ASP A 156 -3.86 3.70 1.61
C ASP A 156 -3.03 3.53 0.33
N ARG A 157 -3.62 3.80 -0.84
CA ARG A 157 -2.91 3.77 -2.13
C ARG A 157 -1.86 4.84 -2.30
N LEU A 158 -2.18 6.05 -1.88
CA LEU A 158 -1.24 7.16 -1.89
C LEU A 158 -0.11 6.90 -0.90
N SER A 159 -0.41 6.36 0.29
CA SER A 159 0.62 5.91 1.24
C SER A 159 1.54 4.84 0.66
N GLN A 160 1.02 3.91 -0.15
CA GLN A 160 1.84 2.93 -0.86
C GLN A 160 2.78 3.53 -1.93
N GLU A 161 2.54 4.76 -2.39
CA GLU A 161 3.44 5.49 -3.31
C GLU A 161 4.35 6.48 -2.56
N GLY A 162 4.38 6.47 -1.22
CA GLY A 162 5.28 7.28 -0.40
C GLY A 162 4.73 8.66 0.02
N PHE A 163 3.43 8.90 -0.18
CA PHE A 163 2.76 10.12 0.30
C PHE A 163 2.22 9.93 1.72
N ALA A 164 1.95 11.02 2.45
CA ALA A 164 1.26 10.98 3.75
C ALA A 164 -0.10 11.70 3.67
N PRO A 165 -1.07 11.15 2.91
CA PRO A 165 -2.39 11.78 2.77
C PRO A 165 -3.24 11.60 4.02
N PHE A 166 -4.27 12.43 4.17
CA PHE A 166 -5.27 12.29 5.22
C PHE A 166 -6.68 12.40 4.65
N ILE A 167 -7.66 11.84 5.37
CA ILE A 167 -9.06 11.89 4.97
C ILE A 167 -9.65 13.24 5.38
N GLY A 168 -10.19 13.97 4.41
CA GLY A 168 -10.96 15.19 4.63
C GLY A 168 -12.41 14.88 4.98
N THR A 169 -13.00 15.71 5.83
CA THR A 169 -14.42 15.62 6.23
C THR A 169 -15.23 16.83 5.75
N GLU A 170 -14.69 17.62 4.84
CA GLU A 170 -15.40 18.79 4.34
C GLU A 170 -16.69 18.40 3.61
N PRO A 171 -17.76 19.21 3.74
CA PRO A 171 -18.97 19.01 2.96
C PRO A 171 -18.63 19.01 1.46
N THR A 172 -19.12 18.00 0.76
CA THR A 172 -18.90 17.86 -0.68
C THR A 172 -20.19 17.46 -1.38
N HIS A 173 -20.25 17.71 -2.68
CA HIS A 173 -21.32 17.25 -3.54
C HIS A 173 -20.96 15.90 -4.17
N TYR A 174 -21.98 15.10 -4.48
CA TYR A 174 -21.78 13.86 -5.20
C TYR A 174 -21.08 14.11 -6.56
N ARG A 175 -20.13 13.24 -6.90
CA ARG A 175 -19.36 13.27 -8.14
C ARG A 175 -19.26 11.87 -8.73
N ASP A 176 -19.52 11.76 -10.03
CA ASP A 176 -19.26 10.52 -10.76
C ASP A 176 -17.76 10.29 -10.99
N PHE A 177 -17.01 11.34 -11.27
CA PHE A 177 -15.58 11.28 -11.60
C PHE A 177 -14.69 11.87 -10.51
N THR A 178 -13.52 11.26 -10.33
CA THR A 178 -12.50 11.78 -9.43
C THR A 178 -11.92 13.09 -9.97
N ALA A 179 -11.80 14.09 -9.11
CA ALA A 179 -11.18 15.37 -9.43
C ALA A 179 -9.98 15.63 -8.52
N ILE A 180 -8.89 16.12 -9.12
CA ILE A 180 -7.64 16.42 -8.44
C ILE A 180 -7.43 17.93 -8.52
N TYR A 181 -7.37 18.59 -7.37
CA TYR A 181 -7.07 20.01 -7.26
C TYR A 181 -5.60 20.18 -6.88
N ASP A 182 -4.88 20.97 -7.66
CA ASP A 182 -3.51 21.38 -7.38
C ASP A 182 -3.50 22.84 -6.92
N TYR A 183 -3.16 23.05 -5.64
CA TYR A 183 -3.02 24.37 -5.05
C TYR A 183 -1.58 24.88 -5.06
N THR A 184 -0.62 24.05 -5.44
CA THR A 184 0.80 24.39 -5.50
C THR A 184 1.15 25.16 -6.77
N GLY A 185 0.53 24.78 -7.90
CA GLY A 185 0.92 25.25 -9.23
C GLY A 185 2.32 24.80 -9.65
N GLN A 186 2.84 23.72 -9.04
CA GLN A 186 4.20 23.24 -9.26
C GLN A 186 4.28 22.41 -10.55
N GLU A 187 5.10 22.85 -11.51
CA GLU A 187 5.33 22.08 -12.75
C GLU A 187 6.45 21.03 -12.61
N ARG A 188 7.56 21.39 -11.96
CA ARG A 188 8.71 20.48 -11.79
C ARG A 188 8.51 19.54 -10.62
N ASN A 189 8.72 18.23 -10.83
CA ASN A 189 8.53 17.18 -9.82
C ASN A 189 7.10 17.12 -9.27
N SER A 190 6.11 17.51 -10.09
CA SER A 190 4.70 17.40 -9.72
C SER A 190 4.31 15.94 -9.50
N PRO A 191 3.61 15.59 -8.41
CA PRO A 191 3.05 14.26 -8.18
C PRO A 191 1.78 13.98 -9.01
N ILE A 192 1.26 14.98 -9.75
CA ILE A 192 0.03 14.87 -10.56
C ILE A 192 0.04 13.66 -11.50
N PRO A 193 1.11 13.34 -12.25
CA PRO A 193 1.13 12.14 -13.10
C PRO A 193 0.92 10.84 -12.31
N THR A 194 1.43 10.77 -11.08
CA THR A 194 1.20 9.63 -10.19
C THR A 194 -0.25 9.58 -9.71
N PHE A 195 -0.84 10.72 -9.32
CA PHE A 195 -2.25 10.78 -8.93
C PHE A 195 -3.17 10.38 -10.09
N MET A 196 -2.93 10.91 -11.28
CA MET A 196 -3.67 10.56 -12.49
C MET A 196 -3.63 9.05 -12.77
N ARG A 197 -2.45 8.43 -12.66
CA ARG A 197 -2.28 6.97 -12.81
C ARG A 197 -3.03 6.19 -11.72
N LEU A 198 -2.92 6.60 -10.46
CA LEU A 198 -3.56 5.93 -9.32
C LEU A 198 -5.09 5.99 -9.36
N PHE A 199 -5.63 7.15 -9.74
CA PHE A 199 -7.06 7.44 -9.73
C PHE A 199 -7.73 7.27 -11.10
N ARG A 200 -6.96 6.92 -12.13
CA ARG A 200 -7.40 6.81 -13.54
C ARG A 200 -8.09 8.10 -14.02
N VAL A 201 -7.49 9.23 -13.67
CA VAL A 201 -7.98 10.56 -14.02
C VAL A 201 -7.22 11.05 -15.25
N THR A 202 -7.95 11.53 -16.25
CA THR A 202 -7.38 12.19 -17.43
C THR A 202 -7.02 13.66 -17.10
N PRO A 203 -6.23 14.36 -17.93
CA PRO A 203 -5.84 15.74 -17.64
C PRO A 203 -7.01 16.68 -17.35
N GLU A 204 -8.19 16.43 -17.93
CA GLU A 204 -9.41 17.23 -17.73
C GLU A 204 -9.96 17.15 -16.30
N GLY A 205 -9.61 16.10 -15.55
CA GLY A 205 -9.96 15.96 -14.14
C GLY A 205 -8.96 16.62 -13.18
N VAL A 206 -7.92 17.27 -13.71
CA VAL A 206 -6.94 18.03 -12.93
C VAL A 206 -7.27 19.52 -13.01
N ILE A 207 -7.49 20.13 -11.85
CA ILE A 207 -7.88 21.54 -11.71
C ILE A 207 -6.74 22.25 -10.99
N VAL A 208 -6.00 23.06 -11.74
CA VAL A 208 -4.87 23.84 -11.21
C VAL A 208 -5.41 25.18 -10.72
N GLN A 209 -5.35 25.40 -9.40
CA GLN A 209 -5.81 26.62 -8.75
C GLN A 209 -4.77 27.05 -7.70
N PRO A 210 -3.64 27.64 -8.12
CA PRO A 210 -2.57 27.98 -7.20
C PRO A 210 -3.06 28.97 -6.13
N ASP A 211 -2.81 28.65 -4.86
CA ASP A 211 -3.22 29.49 -3.73
C ASP A 211 -2.03 29.72 -2.79
N PRO A 212 -1.58 30.98 -2.61
CA PRO A 212 -0.49 31.32 -1.70
C PRO A 212 -0.85 31.10 -0.22
N ASN A 213 -2.14 31.05 0.13
CA ASN A 213 -2.64 30.85 1.49
C ASN A 213 -3.17 29.43 1.72
N ARG A 214 -2.82 28.48 0.84
CA ARG A 214 -3.30 27.10 0.92
C ARG A 214 -2.93 26.44 2.25
N THR A 215 -3.86 25.67 2.80
CA THR A 215 -3.63 24.81 3.98
C THR A 215 -3.25 23.38 3.60
N VAL A 216 -3.49 23.00 2.35
CA VAL A 216 -3.16 21.71 1.74
C VAL A 216 -2.58 21.95 0.35
N ASP A 217 -1.67 21.09 -0.08
CA ASP A 217 -1.02 21.18 -1.40
C ASP A 217 -1.94 20.63 -2.49
N TYR A 218 -2.65 19.54 -2.19
CA TYR A 218 -3.56 18.87 -3.12
C TYR A 218 -4.85 18.44 -2.43
N LYS A 219 -5.97 18.54 -3.14
CA LYS A 219 -7.24 17.90 -2.75
C LYS A 219 -7.67 16.89 -3.80
N ILE A 220 -8.09 15.71 -3.37
CA ILE A 220 -8.54 14.64 -4.24
C ILE A 220 -9.96 14.26 -3.84
N TYR A 221 -10.92 14.67 -4.67
CA TYR A 221 -12.32 14.30 -4.52
C TYR A 221 -12.54 12.98 -5.25
N VAL A 222 -12.62 11.88 -4.51
CA VAL A 222 -12.77 10.53 -5.04
C VAL A 222 -14.22 10.34 -5.50
N GLY A 223 -14.43 10.21 -6.81
CA GLY A 223 -15.75 10.04 -7.42
C GLY A 223 -16.22 8.58 -7.45
N ASN A 224 -17.47 8.36 -7.83
CA ASN A 224 -18.11 7.03 -7.83
C ASN A 224 -17.39 6.03 -8.75
N THR A 225 -16.92 6.46 -9.92
CA THR A 225 -16.18 5.60 -10.86
C THR A 225 -14.91 4.99 -10.27
N TYR A 226 -14.29 5.65 -9.28
CA TYR A 226 -13.16 5.06 -8.56
C TYR A 226 -13.56 3.80 -7.79
N SER A 227 -14.81 3.67 -7.32
CA SER A 227 -15.26 2.47 -6.61
C SER A 227 -15.23 1.21 -7.48
N VAL A 228 -15.42 1.37 -8.79
CA VAL A 228 -15.39 0.29 -9.79
C VAL A 228 -13.97 -0.02 -10.21
N TRP A 229 -13.14 1.01 -10.38
CA TRP A 229 -11.78 0.90 -10.91
C TRP A 229 -10.69 1.09 -9.88
N ALA A 230 -11.05 0.99 -8.59
CA ALA A 230 -10.13 1.15 -7.49
C ALA A 230 -8.99 0.15 -7.62
N CYS A 231 -9.17 -1.03 -8.23
CA CYS A 231 -8.08 -1.94 -8.52
C CYS A 231 -7.27 -1.50 -9.77
N THR A 232 -6.00 -1.12 -9.59
CA THR A 232 -5.07 -0.82 -10.71
C THR A 232 -4.08 -1.95 -10.95
N ARG A 233 -4.24 -3.06 -10.21
CA ARG A 233 -3.39 -4.24 -10.35
C ARG A 233 -3.97 -5.13 -11.45
N ASN A 234 -3.09 -5.80 -12.18
CA ASN A 234 -3.48 -6.77 -13.20
C ASN A 234 -3.97 -8.07 -12.52
N VAL A 235 -5.19 -8.01 -12.00
CA VAL A 235 -5.87 -9.13 -11.34
C VAL A 235 -7.25 -9.29 -11.95
N ILE A 236 -7.71 -10.54 -12.03
CA ILE A 236 -9.09 -10.82 -12.42
C ILE A 236 -9.99 -10.19 -11.36
N GLN A 237 -10.82 -9.23 -11.77
CA GLN A 237 -11.76 -8.59 -10.87
C GLN A 237 -12.82 -9.60 -10.42
N PRO A 238 -13.23 -9.57 -9.15
CA PRO A 238 -14.33 -10.42 -8.70
C PRO A 238 -15.58 -10.10 -9.52
N LYS A 239 -16.29 -11.15 -9.95
CA LYS A 239 -17.61 -11.00 -10.56
C LYS A 239 -18.56 -10.46 -9.49
N TRP A 240 -19.39 -9.49 -9.85
CA TRP A 240 -20.49 -9.03 -9.01
C TRP A 240 -21.83 -9.59 -9.53
N PRO A 241 -22.70 -10.14 -8.67
CA PRO A 241 -22.49 -10.42 -7.24
C PRO A 241 -21.44 -11.52 -7.00
N PRO A 242 -20.73 -11.50 -5.85
CA PRO A 242 -19.70 -12.48 -5.54
C PRO A 242 -20.32 -13.87 -5.42
N ASP A 243 -19.64 -14.88 -5.97
CA ASP A 243 -19.99 -16.27 -5.73
C ASP A 243 -19.83 -16.58 -4.23
N PRO A 244 -20.68 -17.44 -3.65
CA PRO A 244 -20.56 -17.83 -2.24
C PRO A 244 -19.16 -18.37 -1.98
N THR A 245 -18.53 -17.83 -0.94
CA THR A 245 -17.21 -18.27 -0.50
C THR A 245 -17.29 -19.78 -0.17
N PRO A 246 -16.54 -20.65 -0.86
CA PRO A 246 -16.51 -22.06 -0.51
C PRO A 246 -16.08 -22.16 0.96
N THR A 247 -16.74 -22.98 1.76
CA THR A 247 -16.30 -23.27 3.12
C THR A 247 -15.09 -24.23 3.05
N PRO A 248 -14.13 -24.16 3.99
CA PRO A 248 -12.93 -25.00 3.98
C PRO A 248 -13.22 -26.50 3.89
#